data_AF-A0A1W9UP81-F1
#
_entry.id   AF-A0A1W9UP81-F1
#
_cell.length_a   1.000
_cell.length_b   1.000
_cell.length_c   1.000
_cell.angle_alpha   90.00
_cell.angle_beta   90.00
_cell.angle_gamma   90.00
#
_symmetry.space_group_name_H-M   'P 1'
#
loop_
_entity.id
_entity.type
_entity.pdbx_description
1 polymer ?
#
loop_
_entity_poly.entity_id
_entity_poly.type
_entity_poly.pdbx_seq_one_letter_code
_entity_poly.pdbx_strand_id
1 'polypeptide(L)'
;MYTHIPADQVMASVNAMMWSELGGGIVSIAIALLLLWVIATRITKSIRMGTEMAESIGRGDLSPRLKLNQADEVGKLAEALNQMAESLSFKASQAENLAAGELQQRLALASELDVFSHSLQTMTENFNNVIGHVCSSSKQIILDSEQIAQISHGMILAASRQATLIEEVSRTVSELASQFKPEELPSREVSCLLADRLLQVREALDEIGWIAHENVAQAGGCASTNKELAGHAMSLEHELQRFTFLDQINTKTTTDYR
;
A
#
# COMPACT_ATOMS: atom_id res chain seq x y z
N MET A 1 43.01 19.49 104.28
CA MET A 1 42.48 18.12 104.33
C MET A 1 42.24 17.69 102.90
N TYR A 2 43.17 16.93 102.31
CA TYR A 2 43.07 16.49 100.92
C TYR A 2 41.94 15.46 100.82
N THR A 3 40.85 15.82 100.16
CA THR A 3 39.77 14.89 99.81
C THR A 3 40.31 13.93 98.75
N HIS A 4 40.69 12.72 99.17
CA HIS A 4 40.92 11.61 98.25
C HIS A 4 39.59 11.30 97.56
N ILE A 5 39.41 11.79 96.33
CA ILE A 5 38.36 11.28 95.45
C ILE A 5 38.84 9.91 95.00
N PRO A 6 38.15 8.81 95.35
CA PRO A 6 38.64 7.49 95.04
C PRO A 6 38.52 7.28 93.52
N ALA A 7 39.63 6.82 92.91
CA ALA A 7 39.78 6.73 91.46
C ALA A 7 38.79 5.73 90.81
N ASP A 8 38.22 4.83 91.61
CA ASP A 8 37.20 3.86 91.20
C ASP A 8 35.88 4.53 90.78
N GLN A 9 35.43 5.57 91.48
CA GLN A 9 34.19 6.30 91.15
C GLN A 9 34.34 7.15 89.89
N VAL A 10 35.51 7.76 89.69
CA VAL A 10 35.82 8.54 88.48
C VAL A 10 35.91 7.62 87.26
N MET A 11 36.58 6.46 87.37
CA MET A 11 36.70 5.53 86.24
C MET A 11 35.38 4.84 85.88
N ALA A 12 34.49 4.57 86.85
CA ALA A 12 33.18 3.96 86.60
C ALA A 12 32.26 4.90 85.79
N SER A 13 32.25 6.20 86.11
CA SER A 13 31.47 7.21 85.38
C SER A 13 32.04 7.52 84.00
N VAL A 14 33.37 7.53 83.84
CA VAL A 14 34.03 7.67 82.52
C VAL A 14 33.76 6.47 81.61
N ASN A 15 33.81 5.24 82.11
CA ASN A 15 33.52 4.04 81.30
C ASN A 15 32.05 4.03 80.85
N ALA A 16 31.10 4.37 81.72
CA ALA A 16 29.69 4.50 81.34
C ALA A 16 29.47 5.55 80.24
N MET A 17 30.16 6.69 80.31
CA MET A 17 30.13 7.75 79.28
C MET A 17 30.78 7.30 77.95
N MET A 18 31.85 6.51 78.03
CA MET A 18 32.53 5.97 76.85
C MET A 18 31.67 4.93 76.10
N TRP A 19 30.96 4.05 76.82
CA TRP A 19 30.06 3.06 76.20
C TRP A 19 28.81 3.71 75.57
N SER A 20 28.29 4.82 76.13
CA SER A 20 27.19 5.55 75.50
C SER A 20 27.60 6.23 74.19
N GLU A 21 28.81 6.80 74.11
CA GLU A 21 29.34 7.42 72.89
C GLU A 21 29.61 6.36 71.80
N LEU A 22 30.23 5.23 72.17
CA LEU A 22 30.44 4.09 71.25
C LEU A 22 29.12 3.48 70.77
N GLY A 23 28.15 3.30 71.67
CA GLY A 23 26.83 2.79 71.33
C GLY A 23 26.08 3.71 70.36
N GLY A 24 26.09 5.02 70.61
CA GLY A 24 25.49 6.01 69.71
C GLY A 24 26.15 6.01 68.32
N GLY A 25 27.48 5.93 68.27
CA GLY A 25 28.24 5.80 67.03
C GLY A 25 27.82 4.59 66.21
N ILE A 26 27.75 3.41 66.83
CA ILE A 26 27.34 2.17 66.14
C ILE A 26 25.90 2.27 65.63
N VAL A 27 24.97 2.80 66.42
CA VAL A 27 23.57 2.96 66.01
C VAL A 27 23.44 3.92 64.82
N SER A 28 24.16 5.05 64.82
CA SER A 28 24.14 5.99 63.70
C SER A 28 24.68 5.37 62.40
N ILE A 29 25.77 4.61 62.48
CA ILE A 29 26.32 3.87 61.34
C ILE A 29 25.32 2.82 60.85
N ALA A 30 24.70 2.07 61.77
CA ALA A 30 23.70 1.06 61.41
C ALA A 30 22.50 1.66 60.68
N ILE A 31 22.00 2.82 61.15
CA ILE A 31 20.91 3.55 60.50
C ILE A 31 21.35 4.06 59.12
N ALA A 32 22.54 4.63 58.99
CA ALA A 32 23.06 5.10 57.71
C ALA A 32 23.18 3.95 56.68
N LEU A 33 23.70 2.78 57.10
CA LEU A 33 23.78 1.59 56.27
C LEU A 33 22.40 1.06 55.86
N LEU A 34 21.45 1.04 56.80
CA LEU A 34 20.08 0.64 56.53
C LEU A 34 19.43 1.57 55.48
N LEU A 35 19.57 2.89 55.64
CA LEU A 35 19.04 3.87 54.70
C LEU A 35 19.68 3.74 53.32
N LEU A 36 21.01 3.63 53.25
CA LEU A 36 21.73 3.40 51.99
C LEU A 36 21.24 2.12 51.30
N TRP A 37 21.09 1.04 52.06
CA TRP A 37 20.61 -0.24 51.52
C TRP A 37 19.17 -0.15 50.99
N VAL A 38 18.27 0.50 51.72
CA VAL A 38 16.87 0.69 51.28
C VAL A 38 16.78 1.55 50.03
N ILE A 39 17.53 2.66 49.96
CA ILE A 39 17.52 3.56 48.80
C ILE A 39 18.13 2.84 47.58
N ALA A 40 19.28 2.19 47.75
CA ALA A 40 19.95 1.47 46.68
C ALA A 40 19.05 0.38 46.09
N THR A 41 18.45 -0.47 46.95
CA THR A 41 17.59 -1.55 46.47
C THR A 41 16.34 -1.05 45.76
N ARG A 42 15.72 0.05 46.22
CA ARG A 42 14.55 0.65 45.55
C ARG A 42 14.90 1.21 44.17
N ILE A 43 15.98 1.99 44.08
CA ILE A 43 16.39 2.61 42.81
C ILE A 43 16.82 1.53 41.81
N THR A 44 17.68 0.59 42.22
CA THR A 44 18.16 -0.49 41.35
C THR A 44 17.01 -1.33 40.80
N LYS A 45 16.01 -1.65 41.63
CA LYS A 45 14.84 -2.41 41.18
C LYS A 45 14.04 -1.66 40.12
N SER A 46 13.74 -0.38 40.36
CA SER A 46 12.97 0.43 39.40
C SER A 46 13.71 0.62 38.07
N ILE A 47 15.02 0.88 38.11
CA ILE A 47 15.83 1.01 36.89
C ILE A 47 15.81 -0.30 36.10
N ARG A 48 15.99 -1.44 36.77
CA ARG A 48 15.95 -2.75 36.11
C ARG A 48 14.61 -3.00 35.41
N MET A 49 13.50 -2.70 36.06
CA MET A 49 12.17 -2.80 35.42
C MET A 49 12.05 -1.88 34.19
N GLY A 50 12.61 -0.67 34.27
CA GLY A 50 12.70 0.25 33.14
C GLY A 50 13.50 -0.31 31.97
N THR A 51 14.66 -0.91 32.25
CA THR A 51 15.49 -1.58 31.25
C THR A 51 14.75 -2.75 30.60
N GLU A 52 14.10 -3.60 31.39
CA GLU A 52 13.31 -4.74 30.88
C GLU A 52 12.15 -4.28 29.97
N MET A 53 11.48 -3.17 30.31
CA MET A 53 10.46 -2.56 29.44
C MET A 53 11.07 -2.01 28.15
N ALA A 54 12.18 -1.27 28.24
CA ALA A 54 12.85 -0.72 27.05
C ALA A 54 13.34 -1.82 26.11
N GLU A 55 13.88 -2.92 26.64
CA GLU A 55 14.24 -4.10 25.86
C GLU A 55 13.02 -4.77 25.21
N SER A 56 11.88 -4.81 25.91
CA SER A 56 10.63 -5.36 25.36
C SER A 56 10.10 -4.51 24.21
N ILE A 57 10.10 -3.18 24.36
CA ILE A 57 9.77 -2.23 23.30
C ILE A 57 10.73 -2.40 22.11
N GLY A 58 12.03 -2.57 22.37
CA GLY A 58 13.04 -2.81 21.32
C GLY A 58 12.82 -4.10 20.53
N ARG A 59 12.15 -5.10 21.12
CA ARG A 59 11.71 -6.33 20.44
C ARG A 59 10.33 -6.21 19.79
N GLY A 60 9.65 -5.07 19.94
CA GLY A 60 8.31 -4.83 19.41
C GLY A 60 7.15 -5.23 20.33
N ASP A 61 7.41 -5.68 21.56
CA ASP A 61 6.35 -5.93 22.54
C ASP A 61 6.01 -4.64 23.29
N LEU A 62 4.86 -4.07 22.93
CA LEU A 62 4.34 -2.82 23.48
C LEU A 62 3.26 -3.05 24.55
N SER A 63 3.12 -4.27 25.06
CA SER A 63 2.15 -4.63 26.11
C SER A 63 2.58 -4.20 27.53
N PRO A 64 3.85 -4.34 27.93
CA PRO A 64 4.29 -4.04 29.30
C PRO A 64 4.09 -2.56 29.68
N ARG A 65 3.75 -2.31 30.95
CA ARG A 65 3.63 -0.95 31.52
C ARG A 65 4.28 -0.89 32.89
N LEU A 66 4.96 0.22 33.20
CA LEU A 66 5.57 0.48 34.50
C LEU A 66 4.57 1.19 35.41
N LYS A 67 4.09 0.51 36.45
CA LYS A 67 3.24 1.10 37.49
C LYS A 67 4.08 1.43 38.72
N LEU A 68 4.81 2.55 38.66
CA LEU A 68 5.59 3.05 39.79
C LEU A 68 4.87 4.23 40.46
N ASN A 69 4.50 4.06 41.73
CA ASN A 69 3.94 5.14 42.55
C ASN A 69 5.07 5.95 43.20
N GLN A 70 5.92 6.57 42.38
CA GLN A 70 7.05 7.41 42.80
C GLN A 70 6.90 8.80 42.17
N ALA A 71 7.15 9.86 42.95
CA ALA A 71 7.07 11.25 42.49
C ALA A 71 8.45 11.86 42.17
N ASP A 72 9.48 11.01 42.12
CA ASP A 72 10.87 11.37 41.83
C ASP A 72 11.19 11.24 40.33
N GLU A 73 12.45 11.41 39.97
CA GLU A 73 12.95 11.27 38.61
C GLU A 73 12.73 9.87 38.03
N VAL A 74 12.72 8.84 38.89
CA VAL A 74 12.47 7.46 38.48
C VAL A 74 11.01 7.28 38.09
N GLY A 75 10.09 7.87 38.84
CA GLY A 75 8.67 7.93 38.46
C GLY A 75 8.44 8.66 37.13
N LYS A 76 9.10 9.82 36.93
CA LYS A 76 9.02 10.56 35.66
C LYS A 76 9.56 9.77 34.47
N LEU A 77 10.66 9.03 34.65
CA LEU A 77 11.21 8.14 33.62
C LEU A 77 10.23 7.01 33.27
N ALA A 78 9.61 6.38 34.27
CA ALA A 78 8.62 5.33 34.04
C ALA A 78 7.40 5.84 33.27
N GLU A 79 6.93 7.03 33.60
CA GLU A 79 5.83 7.68 32.89
C GLU A 79 6.20 7.99 31.43
N ALA A 80 7.40 8.54 31.19
CA ALA A 80 7.88 8.79 29.83
C ALA A 80 8.01 7.49 29.00
N LEU A 81 8.48 6.39 29.59
CA LEU A 81 8.53 5.08 28.94
C LEU A 81 7.13 4.54 28.61
N ASN A 82 6.16 4.72 29.51
CA ASN A 82 4.77 4.33 29.25
C ASN A 82 4.18 5.12 28.06
N GLN A 83 4.38 6.44 28.04
CA GLN A 83 3.91 7.31 26.95
C GLN A 83 4.57 6.94 25.61
N MET A 84 5.86 6.58 25.61
CA MET A 84 6.55 6.08 24.43
C MET A 84 5.92 4.77 23.93
N ALA A 85 5.68 3.80 24.82
CA ALA A 85 5.04 2.54 24.45
C ALA A 85 3.62 2.73 23.91
N GLU A 86 2.85 3.64 24.50
CA GLU A 86 1.50 4.00 24.02
C GLU A 86 1.55 4.66 22.64
N SER A 87 2.45 5.62 22.43
CA SER A 87 2.64 6.28 21.13
C SER A 87 3.03 5.29 20.05
N LEU A 88 3.96 4.36 20.34
CA LEU A 88 4.34 3.30 19.40
C LEU A 88 3.18 2.33 19.13
N SER A 89 2.36 2.02 20.15
CA SER A 89 1.22 1.11 20.00
C SER A 89 0.15 1.72 19.10
N PHE A 90 -0.14 3.01 19.28
CA PHE A 90 -1.04 3.75 18.41
C PHE A 90 -0.51 3.80 16.97
N LYS A 91 0.79 4.06 16.79
CA LYS A 91 1.43 4.06 15.47
C LYS A 91 1.36 2.69 14.78
N ALA A 92 1.55 1.61 15.54
CA ALA A 92 1.40 0.24 15.04
C ALA A 92 -0.04 -0.04 14.59
N SER A 93 -1.06 0.35 15.37
CA SER A 93 -2.46 0.18 14.97
C SER A 93 -2.81 0.99 13.70
N GLN A 94 -2.26 2.20 13.54
CA GLN A 94 -2.44 2.96 12.30
C GLN A 94 -1.80 2.25 11.09
N ALA A 95 -0.64 1.61 11.27
CA ALA A 95 0.00 0.81 10.23
C ALA A 95 -0.80 -0.45 9.89
N GLU A 96 -1.42 -1.09 10.89
CA GLU A 96 -2.34 -2.22 10.69
C GLU A 96 -3.59 -1.83 9.91
N ASN A 97 -4.22 -0.69 10.25
CA ASN A 97 -5.36 -0.16 9.50
C ASN A 97 -4.99 0.13 8.04
N LEU A 98 -3.81 0.73 7.82
CA LEU A 98 -3.29 0.97 6.47
C LEU A 98 -3.06 -0.35 5.71
N ALA A 99 -2.51 -1.38 6.36
CA ALA A 99 -2.33 -2.71 5.78
C ALA A 99 -3.66 -3.43 5.50
N ALA A 100 -4.70 -3.15 6.30
CA ALA A 100 -6.06 -3.62 6.07
C ALA A 100 -6.78 -2.88 4.94
N GLY A 101 -6.17 -1.83 4.37
CA GLY A 101 -6.73 -1.05 3.27
C GLY A 101 -7.58 0.14 3.70
N GLU A 102 -7.54 0.54 4.98
CA GLU A 102 -8.28 1.70 5.49
C GLU A 102 -7.53 3.02 5.20
N LEU A 103 -7.48 3.41 3.92
CA LEU A 103 -6.66 4.53 3.44
C LEU A 103 -7.25 5.93 3.70
N GLN A 104 -8.44 6.01 4.30
CA GLN A 104 -9.16 7.26 4.53
C GLN A 104 -8.95 7.87 5.93
N GLN A 105 -8.35 7.13 6.86
CA GLN A 105 -8.11 7.67 8.19
C GLN A 105 -7.04 8.76 8.14
N ARG A 106 -7.40 9.96 8.62
CA ARG A 106 -6.40 10.99 8.93
C ARG A 106 -5.57 10.52 10.11
N LEU A 107 -4.28 10.30 9.87
CA LEU A 107 -3.33 10.01 10.93
C LEU A 107 -3.22 11.21 11.87
N ALA A 108 -3.42 10.99 13.16
CA ALA A 108 -3.20 12.02 14.16
C ALA A 108 -1.68 12.18 14.37
N LEU A 109 -1.17 13.39 14.11
CA LEU A 109 0.22 13.75 14.40
C LEU A 109 0.36 14.00 15.90
N ALA A 110 1.23 13.24 16.58
CA ALA A 110 1.50 13.47 18.01
C ALA A 110 2.27 14.79 18.25
N SER A 111 3.04 15.23 17.26
CA SER A 111 3.81 16.48 17.25
C SER A 111 4.24 16.80 15.82
N GLU A 112 4.60 18.06 15.53
CA GLU A 112 5.21 18.45 14.26
C GLU A 112 6.55 17.72 13.99
N LEU A 113 7.19 17.21 15.04
CA LEU A 113 8.44 16.44 14.96
C LEU A 113 8.22 14.92 14.80
N ASP A 114 6.97 14.46 14.64
CA ASP A 114 6.65 13.05 14.50
C ASP A 114 6.95 12.53 13.09
N VAL A 115 8.24 12.27 12.82
CA VAL A 115 8.73 11.76 11.54
C VAL A 115 8.03 10.47 11.12
N PHE A 116 7.73 9.57 12.07
CA PHE A 116 7.06 8.31 11.76
C PHE A 116 5.66 8.53 11.22
N SER A 117 4.85 9.34 11.92
CA SER A 117 3.48 9.63 11.50
C SER A 117 3.46 10.40 10.17
N HIS A 118 4.40 11.32 9.95
CA HIS A 118 4.55 11.99 8.66
C HIS A 118 4.91 11.02 7.53
N SER A 119 5.86 10.10 7.74
CA SER A 119 6.21 9.10 6.72
C SER A 119 5.04 8.16 6.41
N LEU A 120 4.28 7.75 7.43
CA LEU A 120 3.08 6.91 7.24
C LEU A 120 1.98 7.68 6.50
N GLN A 121 1.85 8.98 6.73
CA GLN A 121 0.95 9.86 5.97
C GLN A 121 1.35 9.92 4.50
N THR A 122 2.63 10.23 4.22
CA THR A 122 3.15 10.26 2.85
C THR A 122 2.98 8.92 2.14
N MET A 123 3.18 7.81 2.85
CA MET A 123 2.94 6.47 2.32
C MET A 123 1.46 6.26 1.96
N THR A 124 0.54 6.67 2.84
CA THR A 124 -0.91 6.60 2.61
C THR A 124 -1.34 7.47 1.43
N GLU A 125 -0.81 8.69 1.31
CA GLU A 125 -1.05 9.58 0.18
C GLU A 125 -0.55 8.97 -1.14
N ASN A 126 0.65 8.41 -1.14
CA ASN A 126 1.20 7.72 -2.31
C ASN A 126 0.35 6.50 -2.71
N PHE A 127 -0.12 5.69 -1.75
CA PHE A 127 -1.03 4.58 -2.03
C PHE A 127 -2.36 5.05 -2.61
N ASN A 128 -2.97 6.08 -2.03
CA ASN A 128 -4.19 6.69 -2.56
C ASN A 128 -4.00 7.20 -4.00
N ASN A 129 -2.87 7.84 -4.29
CA ASN A 129 -2.55 8.29 -5.65
C ASN A 129 -2.42 7.11 -6.62
N VAL A 130 -1.70 6.04 -6.24
CA VAL A 130 -1.55 4.85 -7.08
C VAL A 130 -2.92 4.21 -7.36
N ILE A 131 -3.76 4.03 -6.34
CA ILE A 131 -5.11 3.47 -6.51
C ILE A 131 -5.97 4.38 -7.40
N GLY A 132 -5.89 5.69 -7.22
CA GLY A 132 -6.55 6.67 -8.10
C GLY A 132 -6.10 6.53 -9.56
N HIS A 133 -4.80 6.40 -9.80
CA HIS A 133 -4.24 6.18 -11.13
C HIS A 133 -4.69 4.86 -11.75
N VAL A 134 -4.71 3.77 -10.99
CA VAL A 134 -5.16 2.45 -11.47
C VAL A 134 -6.66 2.48 -11.80
N CYS A 135 -7.48 3.11 -10.95
CA CYS A 135 -8.91 3.27 -11.19
C CYS A 135 -9.18 4.09 -12.47
N SER A 136 -8.48 5.22 -12.64
CA SER A 136 -8.58 6.04 -13.85
C SER A 136 -8.15 5.27 -15.11
N SER A 137 -7.03 4.54 -15.02
CA SER A 137 -6.52 3.72 -16.12
C SER A 137 -7.47 2.58 -16.47
N SER A 138 -8.08 1.94 -15.47
CA SER A 138 -9.07 0.88 -15.67
C SER A 138 -10.31 1.41 -16.41
N LYS A 139 -10.81 2.58 -16.00
CA LYS A 139 -11.91 3.26 -16.70
C LYS A 139 -11.55 3.62 -18.15
N GLN A 140 -10.33 4.10 -18.37
CA GLN A 140 -9.83 4.39 -19.72
C GLN A 140 -9.80 3.11 -20.57
N ILE A 141 -9.32 1.99 -20.03
CA ILE A 141 -9.31 0.70 -20.73
C ILE A 141 -10.72 0.25 -21.12
N ILE A 142 -11.73 0.45 -20.27
CA ILE A 142 -13.12 0.13 -20.59
C ILE A 142 -13.61 0.98 -21.78
N LEU A 143 -13.31 2.28 -21.78
CA LEU A 143 -13.66 3.18 -22.88
C LEU A 143 -12.95 2.81 -24.19
N ASP A 144 -11.65 2.55 -24.11
CA ASP A 144 -10.83 2.11 -25.25
C ASP A 144 -11.34 0.76 -25.79
N SER A 145 -11.81 -0.11 -24.89
CA SER A 145 -12.36 -1.40 -25.27
C SER A 145 -13.65 -1.26 -26.08
N GLU A 146 -14.53 -0.35 -25.68
CA GLU A 146 -15.73 -0.04 -26.46
C GLU A 146 -15.38 0.47 -27.86
N GLN A 147 -14.36 1.33 -27.96
CA GLN A 147 -13.88 1.82 -29.25
C GLN A 147 -13.28 0.70 -30.12
N ILE A 148 -12.49 -0.21 -29.55
CA ILE A 148 -11.93 -1.38 -30.26
C ILE A 148 -13.04 -2.30 -30.77
N ALA A 149 -14.10 -2.51 -29.98
CA ALA A 149 -15.26 -3.29 -30.40
C ALA A 149 -15.93 -2.67 -31.64
N GLN A 150 -16.08 -1.34 -31.66
CA GLN A 150 -16.63 -0.60 -32.79
C GLN A 150 -15.73 -0.70 -34.03
N ILE A 151 -14.41 -0.57 -33.88
CA ILE A 151 -13.44 -0.72 -34.97
C ILE A 151 -13.50 -2.14 -35.55
N SER A 152 -13.52 -3.16 -34.70
CA SER A 152 -13.61 -4.57 -35.11
C SER A 152 -14.88 -4.85 -35.89
N HIS A 153 -16.02 -4.31 -35.42
CA HIS A 153 -17.29 -4.42 -36.13
C HIS A 153 -17.25 -3.70 -37.49
N GLY A 154 -16.68 -2.49 -37.54
CA GLY A 154 -16.47 -1.75 -38.79
C GLY A 154 -15.61 -2.51 -39.80
N MET A 155 -14.58 -3.20 -39.32
CA MET A 155 -13.67 -4.02 -40.13
C MET A 155 -14.36 -5.26 -40.72
N ILE A 156 -15.20 -5.95 -39.94
CA ILE A 156 -16.04 -7.05 -40.44
C ILE A 156 -17.00 -6.55 -41.54
N LEU A 157 -17.65 -5.39 -41.33
CA LEU A 157 -18.52 -4.80 -42.34
C LEU A 157 -17.76 -4.41 -43.61
N ALA A 158 -16.57 -3.84 -43.48
CA ALA A 158 -15.72 -3.47 -44.61
C ALA A 158 -15.26 -4.69 -45.41
N ALA A 159 -14.81 -5.75 -44.73
CA ALA A 159 -14.41 -7.01 -45.36
C ALA A 159 -15.59 -7.71 -46.05
N SER A 160 -16.79 -7.70 -45.44
CA SER A 160 -18.00 -8.23 -46.05
C SER A 160 -18.38 -7.47 -47.32
N ARG A 161 -18.28 -6.13 -47.33
CA ARG A 161 -18.47 -5.32 -48.54
C ARG A 161 -17.41 -5.64 -49.61
N GLN A 162 -16.15 -5.82 -49.23
CA GLN A 162 -15.10 -6.24 -50.15
C GLN A 162 -15.41 -7.60 -50.80
N ALA A 163 -15.86 -8.60 -50.03
CA ALA A 163 -16.25 -9.90 -50.57
C ALA A 163 -17.35 -9.77 -51.64
N THR A 164 -18.38 -8.95 -51.39
CA THR A 164 -19.43 -8.68 -52.38
C THR A 164 -18.89 -7.99 -53.63
N LEU A 165 -17.99 -7.01 -53.48
CA LEU A 165 -17.35 -6.35 -54.62
C LEU A 165 -16.48 -7.33 -55.42
N ILE A 166 -15.78 -8.25 -54.77
CA ILE A 166 -15.00 -9.30 -55.44
C ILE A 166 -15.92 -10.22 -56.24
N GLU A 167 -17.07 -10.62 -55.70
CA GLU A 167 -18.05 -11.44 -56.42
C GLU A 167 -18.60 -10.70 -57.65
N GLU A 168 -18.90 -9.41 -57.51
CA GLU A 168 -19.39 -8.56 -58.60
C GLU A 168 -18.33 -8.38 -59.69
N VAL A 169 -17.09 -8.02 -59.33
CA VAL A 169 -16.01 -7.85 -60.30
C VAL A 169 -15.61 -9.19 -60.93
N SER A 170 -15.62 -10.29 -60.18
CA SER A 170 -15.40 -11.63 -60.74
C SER A 170 -16.45 -11.98 -61.79
N ARG A 171 -17.72 -11.62 -61.55
CA ARG A 171 -18.80 -11.81 -62.52
C ARG A 171 -18.57 -10.95 -63.76
N THR A 172 -18.23 -9.66 -63.62
CA THR A 172 -17.98 -8.80 -64.79
C THR A 172 -16.75 -9.26 -65.59
N VAL A 173 -15.69 -9.74 -64.92
CA VAL A 173 -14.52 -10.35 -65.55
C VAL A 173 -14.90 -11.62 -66.32
N SER A 174 -15.73 -12.49 -65.74
CA SER A 174 -16.22 -13.70 -66.40
C SER A 174 -17.15 -13.38 -67.58
N GLU A 175 -18.02 -12.39 -67.44
CA GLU A 175 -18.89 -11.91 -68.52
C GLU A 175 -18.06 -11.31 -69.67
N LEU A 176 -17.06 -10.49 -69.35
CA LEU A 176 -16.13 -9.91 -70.33
C LEU A 176 -15.37 -11.01 -71.08
N ALA A 177 -14.85 -12.00 -70.35
CA ALA A 177 -14.20 -13.17 -70.94
C ALA A 177 -15.14 -13.94 -71.89
N SER A 178 -16.44 -14.01 -71.56
CA SER A 178 -17.44 -14.71 -72.37
C SER A 178 -17.90 -13.92 -73.61
N GLN A 179 -17.90 -12.59 -73.57
CA GLN A 179 -18.23 -11.73 -74.73
C GLN A 179 -17.18 -11.82 -75.83
N PHE A 180 -15.91 -12.00 -75.48
CA PHE A 180 -14.82 -12.06 -76.45
C PHE A 180 -14.53 -13.50 -76.87
N LYS A 181 -15.20 -13.96 -77.94
CA LYS A 181 -14.84 -15.23 -78.59
C LYS A 181 -13.55 -15.07 -79.40
N PRO A 182 -12.61 -16.03 -79.35
CA PRO A 182 -11.30 -15.91 -79.98
C PRO A 182 -11.33 -15.76 -81.52
N GLU A 183 -12.47 -16.05 -82.17
CA GLU A 183 -12.67 -15.92 -83.63
C GLU A 183 -13.06 -14.51 -84.10
N GLU A 184 -13.56 -13.63 -83.22
CA GLU A 184 -14.03 -12.27 -83.60
C GLU A 184 -12.96 -11.17 -83.43
N LEU A 185 -11.79 -11.52 -82.87
CA LEU A 185 -10.71 -10.57 -82.61
C LEU A 185 -9.79 -10.41 -83.84
N PRO A 186 -9.43 -9.16 -84.21
CA PRO A 186 -8.74 -8.85 -85.47
C PRO A 186 -7.31 -9.40 -85.55
N SER A 187 -6.71 -9.80 -84.43
CA SER A 187 -5.38 -10.42 -84.41
C SER A 187 -5.21 -11.36 -83.20
N ARG A 188 -4.39 -12.40 -83.38
CA ARG A 188 -4.02 -13.36 -82.33
C ARG A 188 -3.33 -12.69 -81.13
N GLU A 189 -2.66 -11.56 -81.37
CA GLU A 189 -1.96 -10.75 -80.36
C GLU A 189 -2.93 -10.09 -79.39
N VAL A 190 -4.06 -9.54 -79.88
CA VAL A 190 -5.07 -8.88 -79.03
C VAL A 190 -5.80 -9.91 -78.15
N SER A 191 -6.13 -11.10 -78.68
CA SER A 191 -6.74 -12.17 -77.87
C SER A 191 -5.83 -12.63 -76.73
N CYS A 192 -4.53 -12.75 -77.01
CA CYS A 192 -3.53 -13.13 -76.01
C CYS A 192 -3.37 -12.05 -74.93
N LEU A 193 -3.28 -10.78 -75.34
CA LEU A 193 -3.18 -9.64 -74.43
C LEU A 193 -4.41 -9.51 -73.53
N LEU A 194 -5.62 -9.69 -74.08
CA LEU A 194 -6.85 -9.65 -73.29
C LEU A 194 -6.88 -10.77 -72.25
N ALA A 195 -6.51 -11.99 -72.63
CA ALA A 195 -6.43 -13.12 -71.71
C ALA A 195 -5.42 -12.85 -70.57
N ASP A 196 -4.25 -12.28 -70.88
CA ASP A 196 -3.25 -11.88 -69.90
C ASP A 196 -3.78 -10.82 -68.91
N ARG A 197 -4.49 -9.81 -69.41
CA ARG A 197 -5.10 -8.78 -68.54
C ARG A 197 -6.23 -9.33 -67.67
N LEU A 198 -7.08 -10.22 -68.20
CA LEU A 198 -8.11 -10.88 -67.41
C LEU A 198 -7.51 -11.77 -66.32
N LEU A 199 -6.39 -12.45 -66.62
CA LEU A 199 -5.63 -13.22 -65.65
C LEU A 199 -5.07 -12.33 -64.53
N GLN A 200 -4.45 -11.19 -64.89
CA GLN A 200 -3.97 -10.21 -63.90
C GLN A 200 -5.08 -9.68 -62.99
N VAL A 201 -6.26 -9.36 -63.55
CA VAL A 201 -7.39 -8.90 -62.73
C VAL A 201 -7.85 -10.01 -61.78
N ARG A 202 -7.88 -11.26 -62.23
CA ARG A 202 -8.29 -12.39 -61.40
C ARG A 202 -7.29 -12.65 -60.26
N GLU A 203 -6.00 -12.59 -60.54
CA GLU A 203 -4.94 -12.70 -59.53
C GLU A 203 -5.05 -11.58 -58.48
N ALA A 204 -5.30 -10.34 -58.91
CA ALA A 204 -5.53 -9.22 -58.00
C ALA A 204 -6.80 -9.40 -57.14
N LEU A 205 -7.87 -9.98 -57.69
CA LEU A 205 -9.10 -10.28 -56.92
C LEU A 205 -8.85 -11.35 -55.86
N ASP A 206 -8.08 -12.39 -56.17
CA ASP A 206 -7.70 -13.43 -55.22
C ASP A 206 -6.87 -12.83 -54.06
N GLU A 207 -5.96 -11.89 -54.35
CA GLU A 207 -5.18 -11.17 -53.35
C GLU A 207 -6.06 -10.30 -52.44
N ILE A 208 -7.02 -9.55 -53.00
CA ILE A 208 -7.98 -8.75 -52.21
C ILE A 208 -8.87 -9.68 -51.36
N GLY A 209 -9.27 -10.83 -51.90
CA GLY A 209 -10.05 -11.84 -51.18
C GLY A 209 -9.31 -12.38 -49.96
N TRP A 210 -8.02 -12.63 -50.10
CA TRP A 210 -7.16 -13.01 -48.98
C TRP A 210 -7.09 -11.91 -47.91
N ILE A 211 -6.88 -10.64 -48.30
CA ILE A 211 -6.86 -9.49 -47.37
C ILE A 211 -8.20 -9.36 -46.62
N ALA A 212 -9.33 -9.53 -47.31
CA ALA A 212 -10.65 -9.46 -46.69
C ALA A 212 -10.85 -10.56 -45.64
N HIS A 213 -10.42 -11.79 -45.94
CA HIS A 213 -10.48 -12.89 -44.98
C HIS A 213 -9.57 -12.66 -43.77
N GLU A 214 -8.34 -12.19 -44.00
CA GLU A 214 -7.40 -11.83 -42.94
C GLU A 214 -7.96 -10.72 -42.03
N ASN A 215 -8.59 -9.71 -42.61
CA ASN A 215 -9.23 -8.65 -41.84
C ASN A 215 -10.35 -9.17 -40.92
N VAL A 216 -11.16 -10.13 -41.38
CA VAL A 216 -12.19 -10.75 -40.53
C VAL A 216 -11.54 -11.53 -39.38
N ALA A 217 -10.49 -12.29 -39.67
CA ALA A 217 -9.77 -13.05 -38.65
C ALA A 217 -9.14 -12.12 -37.59
N GLN A 218 -8.48 -11.05 -38.02
CA GLN A 218 -7.89 -10.06 -37.13
C GLN A 218 -8.96 -9.32 -36.31
N ALA A 219 -10.10 -8.97 -36.90
CA ALA A 219 -11.22 -8.36 -36.18
C ALA A 219 -11.80 -9.30 -35.11
N GLY A 220 -11.92 -10.59 -35.42
CA GLY A 220 -12.35 -11.62 -34.46
C GLY A 220 -11.38 -11.76 -33.29
N GLY A 221 -10.07 -11.78 -33.57
CA GLY A 221 -9.03 -11.82 -32.53
C GLY A 221 -8.97 -10.54 -31.68
N CYS A 222 -9.22 -9.39 -32.29
CA CYS A 222 -9.30 -8.12 -31.57
C CYS A 222 -10.53 -8.09 -30.65
N ALA A 223 -11.70 -8.55 -31.14
CA ALA A 223 -12.92 -8.60 -30.35
C ALA A 223 -12.82 -9.55 -29.13
N SER A 224 -12.15 -10.70 -29.26
CA SER A 224 -11.97 -11.63 -28.15
C SER A 224 -11.04 -11.08 -27.06
N THR A 225 -9.86 -10.60 -27.45
CA THR A 225 -8.89 -10.00 -26.53
C THR A 225 -9.46 -8.75 -25.86
N ASN A 226 -10.22 -7.96 -26.59
CA ASN A 226 -10.93 -6.79 -26.08
C ASN A 226 -11.98 -7.15 -25.01
N LYS A 227 -12.73 -8.24 -25.21
CA LYS A 227 -13.72 -8.72 -24.23
C LYS A 227 -13.05 -9.17 -22.93
N GLU A 228 -11.91 -9.85 -23.02
CA GLU A 228 -11.11 -10.22 -21.84
C GLU A 228 -10.55 -8.99 -21.13
N LEU A 229 -10.00 -8.03 -21.89
CA LEU A 229 -9.43 -6.80 -21.36
C LEU A 229 -10.47 -5.96 -20.59
N ALA A 230 -11.65 -5.77 -21.18
CA ALA A 230 -12.77 -5.11 -20.52
C ALA A 230 -13.22 -5.87 -19.27
N GLY A 231 -13.25 -7.21 -19.32
CA GLY A 231 -13.55 -8.07 -18.17
C GLY A 231 -12.58 -7.87 -17.01
N HIS A 232 -11.27 -7.87 -17.28
CA HIS A 232 -10.24 -7.62 -16.27
C HIS A 232 -10.35 -6.21 -15.68
N ALA A 233 -10.58 -5.19 -16.52
CA ALA A 233 -10.74 -3.81 -16.06
C ALA A 233 -11.95 -3.65 -15.12
N MET A 234 -13.11 -4.23 -15.48
CA MET A 234 -14.30 -4.23 -14.62
C MET A 234 -14.07 -4.96 -13.30
N SER A 235 -13.38 -6.12 -13.34
CA SER A 235 -13.04 -6.86 -12.12
C SER A 235 -12.12 -6.04 -11.21
N LEU A 236 -11.12 -5.38 -11.79
CA LEU A 236 -10.20 -4.53 -11.06
C LEU A 236 -10.91 -3.33 -10.43
N GLU A 237 -11.84 -2.69 -11.15
CA GLU A 237 -12.64 -1.60 -10.60
C GLU A 237 -13.47 -2.06 -9.38
N HIS A 238 -14.08 -3.24 -9.47
CA HIS A 238 -14.83 -3.83 -8.37
C HIS A 238 -13.94 -4.19 -7.16
N GLU A 239 -12.72 -4.70 -7.38
CA GLU A 239 -11.76 -4.94 -6.29
C GLU A 239 -11.28 -3.64 -5.64
N LEU A 240 -10.99 -2.61 -6.43
CA LEU A 240 -10.54 -1.32 -5.92
C LEU A 240 -11.64 -0.59 -5.13
N GLN A 241 -12.90 -0.78 -5.48
CA GLN A 241 -14.04 -0.30 -4.68
C GLN A 241 -14.06 -0.88 -3.26
N ARG A 242 -13.50 -2.07 -3.05
CA ARG A 242 -13.38 -2.68 -1.71
C ARG A 242 -12.37 -1.92 -0.83
N PHE A 243 -11.30 -1.39 -1.43
CA PHE A 243 -10.30 -0.56 -0.72
C PHE A 243 -10.76 0.89 -0.51
N THR A 244 -11.70 1.37 -1.33
CA THR A 244 -12.23 2.74 -1.27
C THR A 244 -13.60 2.84 -0.60
N PHE A 245 -14.05 1.81 0.12
CA PHE A 245 -15.38 1.77 0.73
C PHE A 245 -15.49 2.70 1.95
N LEU A 246 -15.44 4.02 1.72
CA LEU A 246 -16.08 5.08 2.51
C LEU A 246 -16.26 6.38 1.69
N ASP A 247 -16.50 6.31 0.37
CA ASP A 247 -17.05 7.49 -0.37
C ASP A 247 -18.51 7.83 0.01
N GLN A 248 -19.09 7.16 1.03
CA GLN A 248 -20.50 7.34 1.43
C GLN A 248 -20.77 7.91 2.83
N ILE A 249 -19.78 8.39 3.58
CA ILE A 249 -20.08 9.07 4.87
C ILE A 249 -20.03 10.61 4.79
N ASN A 250 -19.38 11.24 3.79
CA ASN A 250 -19.21 12.71 3.79
C ASN A 250 -19.92 13.51 2.69
N THR A 251 -20.81 12.92 1.90
CA THR A 251 -21.74 13.68 1.03
C THR A 251 -23.11 13.94 1.68
N LYS A 252 -23.32 13.58 2.96
CA LYS A 252 -24.57 13.86 3.70
C LYS A 252 -24.45 14.81 4.90
N THR A 253 -23.31 15.44 5.15
CA THR A 253 -23.13 16.33 6.33
C THR A 253 -22.89 17.81 6.01
N THR A 254 -23.04 18.23 4.76
CA THR A 254 -22.92 19.65 4.35
C THR A 254 -24.21 20.25 3.79
N THR A 255 -25.38 19.84 4.30
CA THR A 255 -26.65 20.55 4.05
C THR A 255 -27.65 20.40 5.20
N ASP A 256 -27.22 20.63 6.45
CA ASP A 256 -28.17 21.01 7.50
C ASP A 256 -27.45 21.72 8.66
N TYR A 257 -26.97 22.93 8.42
CA TYR A 257 -26.97 23.98 9.44
C TYR A 257 -27.29 25.30 8.74
N ARG A 258 -28.41 25.86 9.20
CA ARG A 258 -28.82 27.25 9.05
C ARG A 258 -27.72 28.23 9.42
#